data_AF-A0A937P750-F1
#
_entry.id   AF-A0A937P750-F1
#
_cell.length_a   1.000
_cell.length_b   1.000
_cell.length_c   1.000
_cell.angle_alpha   90.00
_cell.angle_beta   90.00
_cell.angle_gamma   90.00
#
_symmetry.space_group_name_H-M   'P 1'
#
loop_
_entity.id
_entity.type
_entity.pdbx_description
1 polymer ?
#
loop_
_entity_poly.entity_id
_entity_poly.type
_entity_poly.pdbx_seq_one_letter_code
_entity_poly.pdbx_strand_id
1 'polypeptide(L)'
;MIDNEIKNVIIFDGVREYTKDEIIKNSNLRTMMNGVMNLGGFASIIKKINDENGLLYITTDLNHQSGIGDLKNVSPELYFEYMEKVP
;
A
#
# COMPACT_ATOMS: atom_id res chain seq x y z
N MET A 1 -16.55 11.74 -6.35
CA MET A 1 -16.16 10.89 -5.20
C MET A 1 -14.68 11.08 -4.98
N ILE A 2 -14.26 11.28 -3.75
CA ILE A 2 -12.84 11.28 -3.41
C ILE A 2 -12.45 9.82 -3.24
N ASP A 3 -11.48 9.36 -4.03
CA ASP A 3 -10.91 8.02 -3.83
C ASP A 3 -10.15 8.05 -2.50
N ASN A 4 -10.68 7.31 -1.52
CA ASN A 4 -10.11 7.21 -0.18
C ASN A 4 -9.21 5.97 -0.01
N GLU A 5 -9.03 5.18 -1.07
CA GLU A 5 -8.24 3.95 -1.06
C GLU A 5 -7.42 3.79 -2.35
N ILE A 6 -6.22 3.22 -2.20
CA ILE A 6 -5.39 2.78 -3.33
C ILE A 6 -5.98 1.46 -3.85
N LYS A 7 -6.25 1.38 -5.15
CA LYS A 7 -6.98 0.24 -5.76
C LYS A 7 -6.13 -1.02 -5.89
N ASN A 8 -4.82 -0.85 -6.08
CA ASN A 8 -3.90 -1.96 -6.32
C ASN A 8 -2.90 -2.03 -5.16
N VAL A 9 -3.12 -2.99 -4.26
CA VAL A 9 -2.21 -3.27 -3.13
C VAL A 9 -1.88 -4.75 -3.12
N ILE A 10 -0.59 -5.07 -3.07
CA ILE A 10 -0.08 -6.43 -2.92
C ILE A 10 0.72 -6.52 -1.62
N ILE A 11 0.51 -7.59 -0.86
CA ILE A 11 1.26 -7.88 0.38
C ILE A 11 1.91 -9.24 0.24
N PHE A 12 3.19 -9.35 0.55
CA PHE A 12 3.97 -10.60 0.46
C PHE A 12 5.08 -10.63 1.52
N ASP A 13 5.54 -11.82 1.91
CA ASP A 13 6.53 -12.04 2.99
C ASP A 13 7.96 -12.33 2.48
N GLY A 14 8.25 -11.95 1.24
CA GLY A 14 9.49 -12.32 0.55
C GLY A 14 9.48 -13.72 -0.09
N VAL A 15 8.47 -14.56 0.20
CA VAL A 15 8.33 -15.90 -0.41
C VAL A 15 7.05 -16.02 -1.23
N ARG A 16 5.92 -15.53 -0.72
CA ARG A 16 4.63 -15.60 -1.43
C ARG A 16 3.76 -14.38 -1.20
N GLU A 17 2.95 -14.09 -2.20
CA GLU A 17 1.85 -13.12 -2.12
C GLU A 17 0.68 -13.68 -1.29
N TYR A 18 0.11 -12.80 -0.45
CA TYR A 18 -1.08 -13.10 0.33
C TYR A 18 -2.35 -12.74 -0.43
N THR A 19 -3.31 -13.66 -0.43
CA THR A 19 -4.65 -13.38 -0.94
C THR A 19 -5.40 -12.42 -0.02
N LYS A 20 -6.42 -11.74 -0.57
CA LYS A 20 -7.28 -10.83 0.21
C LYS A 20 -7.91 -11.51 1.43
N ASP A 21 -8.32 -12.77 1.31
CA ASP A 21 -8.91 -13.53 2.41
C ASP A 21 -7.90 -13.83 3.52
N GLU A 22 -6.65 -14.14 3.18
CA GLU A 22 -5.57 -14.34 4.15
C GLU A 22 -5.25 -13.05 4.89
N ILE A 23 -5.21 -11.92 4.16
CA ILE A 23 -4.99 -10.59 4.74
C ILE A 23 -6.10 -10.25 5.74
N ILE A 24 -7.37 -10.47 5.40
CA ILE A 24 -8.50 -10.14 6.28
C ILE A 24 -8.53 -11.00 7.55
N LYS A 25 -8.13 -12.27 7.44
CA LYS A 25 -8.12 -13.25 8.55
C LYS A 25 -6.93 -13.06 9.51
N ASN A 26 -5.84 -12.45 9.05
CA ASN A 26 -4.68 -12.14 9.88
C ASN A 26 -4.73 -10.68 10.39
N SER A 27 -4.77 -10.49 11.71
CA SER A 27 -4.92 -9.16 12.30
C SER A 27 -3.78 -8.19 11.95
N ASN A 28 -2.55 -8.70 11.79
CA ASN A 28 -1.39 -7.88 11.51
C ASN A 28 -1.35 -7.46 10.05
N LEU A 29 -1.54 -8.41 9.12
CA LEU A 29 -1.66 -8.11 7.69
C LEU A 29 -2.81 -7.14 7.42
N ARG A 30 -3.96 -7.34 8.08
CA ARG A 30 -5.09 -6.42 7.99
C ARG A 30 -4.75 -5.02 8.51
N THR A 31 -4.00 -4.93 9.61
CA THR A 31 -3.56 -3.65 10.16
C THR A 31 -2.59 -2.94 9.22
N MET A 32 -1.65 -3.66 8.62
CA MET A 32 -0.76 -3.11 7.59
C MET A 32 -1.55 -2.59 6.41
N MET A 33 -2.41 -3.43 5.80
CA MET A 33 -3.28 -3.04 4.69
C MET A 33 -4.08 -1.78 5.03
N ASN A 34 -4.72 -1.74 6.20
CA ASN A 34 -5.50 -0.58 6.63
C ASN A 34 -4.64 0.66 6.88
N GLY A 35 -3.42 0.51 7.40
CA GLY A 35 -2.49 1.61 7.62
C GLY A 35 -2.09 2.29 6.31
N VAL A 36 -1.81 1.50 5.27
CA VAL A 36 -1.40 2.06 3.97
C VAL A 36 -2.59 2.45 3.09
N MET A 37 -3.75 1.81 3.25
CA MET A 37 -5.00 2.28 2.61
C MET A 37 -5.47 3.61 3.23
N ASN A 38 -5.30 3.79 4.53
CA ASN A 38 -5.67 5.02 5.24
C ASN A 38 -4.46 5.94 5.40
N LEU A 39 -3.78 6.32 4.30
CA LEU A 39 -2.86 7.46 4.26
C LEU A 39 -3.62 8.74 4.65
N GLY A 40 -3.88 8.88 5.96
CA GLY A 40 -4.94 9.67 6.58
C GLY A 40 -4.74 11.17 6.42
N GLY A 41 -4.97 11.66 5.21
CA GLY A 41 -4.81 13.07 4.85
C GLY A 41 -4.39 13.32 3.40
N PHE A 42 -4.05 12.29 2.63
CA PHE A 42 -3.45 12.46 1.29
C PHE A 42 -4.35 11.96 0.15
N ALA A 43 -5.64 12.25 0.21
CA ALA A 43 -6.61 11.91 -0.84
C ALA A 43 -6.16 12.33 -2.25
N SER A 44 -5.40 13.44 -2.36
CA SER A 44 -4.83 13.89 -3.64
C SER A 44 -3.75 12.96 -4.18
N ILE A 45 -2.91 12.37 -3.32
CA ILE A 45 -1.92 11.36 -3.72
C ILE A 45 -2.62 10.07 -4.10
N ILE A 46 -3.59 9.60 -3.30
CA ILE A 46 -4.34 8.38 -3.59
C ILE A 46 -4.99 8.46 -4.98
N LYS A 47 -5.60 9.60 -5.30
CA LYS A 47 -6.18 9.83 -6.63
C LYS A 47 -5.11 9.73 -7.73
N LYS A 48 -3.96 10.38 -7.59
CA LYS A 48 -2.88 10.32 -8.58
C LYS A 48 -2.36 8.89 -8.77
N ILE A 49 -2.17 8.15 -7.67
CA ILE A 49 -1.76 6.73 -7.71
C ILE A 49 -2.77 5.93 -8.51
N ASN A 50 -4.06 6.09 -8.23
CA ASN A 50 -5.12 5.37 -8.95
C ASN A 50 -5.22 5.79 -10.43
N ASP A 51 -5.08 7.08 -10.74
CA ASP A 51 -5.10 7.60 -12.12
C ASP A 51 -3.95 7.01 -12.96
N GLU A 52 -2.80 6.78 -12.34
CA GLU A 52 -1.62 6.19 -12.98
C GLU A 52 -1.63 4.64 -12.98
N ASN A 53 -2.67 4.00 -12.43
CA ASN A 53 -2.71 2.56 -12.14
C ASN A 53 -1.50 2.08 -11.30
N GLY A 54 -1.05 2.94 -10.40
CA GLY A 54 0.03 2.66 -9.48
C GLY A 54 -0.28 1.45 -8.61
N LEU A 55 0.79 0.73 -8.26
CA LEU A 55 0.75 -0.47 -7.43
C LEU A 55 1.53 -0.20 -6.15
N LEU A 56 0.84 -0.31 -5.02
CA LEU A 56 1.47 -0.29 -3.72
C LEU A 56 1.87 -1.72 -3.33
N TYR A 57 3.17 -1.90 -3.11
CA TYR A 57 3.79 -3.19 -2.81
C TYR A 57 4.28 -3.19 -1.36
N ILE A 58 3.73 -4.06 -0.51
CA ILE A 58 4.08 -4.15 0.91
C ILE A 58 4.84 -5.46 1.15
N THR A 59 6.11 -5.34 1.51
CA THR A 59 6.92 -6.48 1.94
C THR A 59 6.86 -6.59 3.44
N THR A 60 6.52 -7.74 4.00
CA THR A 60 6.47 -7.96 5.45
C THR A 60 7.49 -9.00 5.90
N ASP A 61 7.87 -8.98 7.18
CA ASP A 61 8.61 -10.11 7.77
C ASP A 61 7.72 -11.37 7.91
N LEU A 62 8.35 -12.52 8.15
CA LEU A 62 7.67 -13.82 8.23
C LEU A 62 6.65 -13.89 9.39
N ASN A 63 6.76 -13.02 10.39
CA ASN A 63 5.86 -12.97 11.57
C ASN A 63 4.80 -11.86 11.44
N HIS A 64 4.79 -11.14 10.32
CA HIS A 64 3.91 -10.01 10.05
C HIS A 64 4.01 -8.89 11.08
N GLN A 65 5.17 -8.70 11.72
CA GLN A 65 5.32 -7.66 12.76
C GLN A 65 5.72 -6.31 12.19
N SER A 66 6.46 -6.32 11.08
CA SER A 66 6.93 -5.14 10.37
C SER A 66 6.74 -5.30 8.87
N GLY A 67 6.71 -4.17 8.16
CA GLY A 67 6.67 -4.17 6.71
C GLY A 67 7.16 -2.85 6.13
N ILE A 68 7.55 -2.91 4.85
CA ILE A 68 8.03 -1.78 4.06
C ILE A 68 7.14 -1.67 2.83
N GLY A 69 6.62 -0.46 2.58
CA GLY A 69 5.85 -0.13 1.39
C GLY A 69 6.73 0.47 0.31
N ASP A 70 6.47 0.11 -0.94
CA ASP A 70 7.10 0.65 -2.15
C ASP A 70 6.01 0.91 -3.20
N LEU A 71 6.17 1.96 -4.00
CA LEU A 71 5.20 2.37 -5.00
C LEU A 71 5.76 2.10 -6.40
N LYS A 72 5.03 1.32 -7.19
CA LYS A 72 5.40 0.90 -8.54
C LYS A 72 4.40 1.39 -9.58
N ASN A 73 4.83 1.39 -10.85
CA ASN A 73 4.01 1.79 -12.00
C ASN A 73 3.43 3.20 -11.87
N VAL A 74 4.23 4.12 -11.31
CA VAL A 74 3.90 5.54 -11.21
C VAL A 74 5.02 6.37 -11.83
N SER A 75 4.70 7.61 -12.15
CA SER A 75 5.66 8.63 -12.53
C SER A 75 6.70 8.85 -11.43
N PRO A 76 7.97 9.14 -11.78
CA PRO A 76 8.99 9.48 -10.79
C PRO A 76 8.56 10.62 -9.87
N GLU A 77 7.86 11.62 -10.40
CA GLU A 77 7.34 12.75 -9.65
C GLU A 77 6.36 12.30 -8.56
N LEU A 78 5.41 11.42 -8.89
CA LEU A 78 4.47 10.87 -7.92
C LEU A 78 5.17 9.95 -6.91
N TYR A 79 6.16 9.18 -7.35
CA TYR A 79 6.97 8.35 -6.46
C TYR A 79 7.67 9.20 -5.40
N PHE A 80 8.35 10.28 -5.79
CA PHE A 80 9.00 11.17 -4.82
C PHE A 80 8.01 11.88 -3.92
N GLU A 81 6.88 12.36 -4.45
CA GLU A 81 5.82 12.97 -3.63
C GLU A 81 5.27 11.97 -2.59
N TYR A 82 5.14 10.69 -2.95
CA TYR A 82 4.76 9.62 -2.02
C TYR A 82 5.81 9.43 -0.92
N MET A 83 7.09 9.29 -1.28
CA MET A 83 8.19 9.09 -0.33
C MET A 83 8.39 10.27 0.64
N GLU A 84 8.06 11.50 0.24
CA GLU A 84 8.14 12.67 1.13
C GLU A 84 7.01 12.70 2.18
N LYS A 85 5.85 12.12 1.86
CA LYS A 85 4.65 12.21 2.71
C LYS A 85 4.35 10.97 3.54
N VAL A 86 4.95 9.83 3.19
CA VAL A 86 4.80 8.56 3.90
C VAL A 86 6.15 8.21 4.55
N PRO A 87 6.34 8.51 5.85
CA PRO A 87 7.60 8.27 6.56
C PRO A 87 7.91 6.78 6.78
#